data_AF-A0A6S7IAG3-F1
#
_entry.id   AF-A0A6S7IAG3-F1
#
_cell.length_a   1.000
_cell.length_b   1.000
_cell.length_c   1.000
_cell.angle_alpha   90.00
_cell.angle_beta   90.00
_cell.angle_gamma   90.00
#
_symmetry.space_group_name_H-M   'P 1'
#
loop_
_entity.id
_entity.type
_entity.pdbx_description
1 polymer ?
#
loop_
_entity_poly.entity_id
_entity_poly.type
_entity_poly.pdbx_seq_one_letter_code
_entity_poly.pdbx_strand_id
1 'polypeptide(L)'
;MQKIAEEHRAGENENTCPCQDNIDYVDLFKLSIPGSAFGITEDKTIRSEVNASLLKFARMVKSAYNKANGGHKRKELDSCIRRFHLLEGMTISVKELQRENENICDELEKWKQSYQDLHEEKEKLYLEIVSAIQESEEIKNLNEVNKELLDYMDCLEQKHNFKNQGKDVAHVAKKSRTLNTFMSQTKLALWFMKSFGLELTELKAREQQTGIVLSFC
;
A
#
# COMPACT_ATOMS: atom_id res chain seq x y z
N MET A 1 24.84 -49.86 -23.33
CA MET A 1 25.53 -48.68 -22.78
C MET A 1 24.48 -47.73 -22.22
N GLN A 2 24.17 -47.59 -20.93
CA GLN A 2 24.38 -48.35 -19.70
C GLN A 2 23.38 -47.69 -18.73
N LYS A 3 22.58 -48.49 -18.02
CA LYS A 3 21.69 -48.01 -16.95
C LYS A 3 22.53 -47.31 -15.88
N ILE A 4 22.05 -46.20 -15.36
CA ILE A 4 22.45 -45.72 -14.04
C ILE A 4 21.18 -45.72 -13.19
N ALA A 5 21.06 -46.78 -12.41
CA ALA A 5 20.27 -46.85 -11.22
C ALA A 5 21.24 -46.75 -10.03
N GLU A 6 20.71 -46.23 -8.92
CA GLU A 6 21.20 -46.38 -7.54
C GLU A 6 22.53 -45.68 -7.19
N GLU A 7 22.43 -44.65 -6.36
CA GLU A 7 22.74 -44.72 -4.92
C GLU A 7 22.78 -43.30 -4.35
N HIS A 8 21.86 -42.99 -3.43
CA HIS A 8 22.13 -42.21 -2.22
C HIS A 8 20.88 -42.28 -1.31
N ARG A 9 20.86 -43.29 -0.44
CA ARG A 9 20.13 -43.23 0.84
C ARG A 9 21.05 -42.57 1.86
N ALA A 10 20.59 -41.53 2.53
CA ALA A 10 20.62 -41.37 3.98
C ALA A 10 20.30 -39.91 4.37
N GLY A 11 19.42 -39.76 5.35
CA GLY A 11 19.07 -38.50 6.00
C GLY A 11 17.69 -38.01 5.54
N GLU A 12 16.70 -37.76 6.38
CA GLU A 12 16.59 -37.75 7.83
C GLU A 12 15.08 -37.87 8.11
N ASN A 13 14.70 -38.61 9.16
CA ASN A 13 13.31 -38.68 9.60
C ASN A 13 12.88 -37.33 10.21
N GLU A 14 12.50 -36.37 9.37
CA GLU A 14 11.77 -35.16 9.80
C GLU A 14 10.30 -35.51 10.00
N ASN A 15 10.00 -36.16 11.12
CA ASN A 15 8.64 -36.28 11.64
C ASN A 15 8.67 -36.45 13.17
N THR A 16 9.38 -35.55 13.84
CA THR A 16 9.18 -35.30 15.27
C THR A 16 8.38 -34.01 15.41
N CYS A 17 7.14 -34.12 15.90
CA CYS A 17 6.35 -32.98 16.35
C CYS A 17 7.21 -32.16 17.31
N PRO A 18 7.34 -30.83 17.15
CA PRO A 18 8.09 -29.95 18.08
C PRO A 18 7.44 -29.85 19.48
N CYS A 19 6.58 -30.81 19.81
CA CYS A 19 5.62 -30.85 20.89
C CYS A 19 6.04 -31.82 22.00
N GLN A 20 7.18 -32.51 21.83
CA GLN A 20 7.74 -33.44 22.82
C GLN A 20 8.75 -32.76 23.75
N ASP A 21 8.50 -31.50 24.11
CA ASP A 21 9.06 -31.00 25.35
C ASP A 21 8.45 -31.80 26.50
N ASN A 22 9.33 -32.38 27.30
CA ASN A 22 8.96 -33.24 28.41
C ASN A 22 8.32 -32.36 29.51
N ILE A 23 7.00 -32.15 29.40
CA ILE A 23 6.24 -31.25 30.29
C ILE A 23 6.47 -31.66 31.75
N ASP A 24 7.01 -30.73 32.55
CA ASP A 24 7.29 -30.98 33.95
C ASP A 24 6.11 -30.56 34.86
N TYR A 25 6.19 -30.84 36.17
CA TYR A 25 5.12 -30.44 37.10
C TYR A 25 5.05 -28.93 37.31
N VAL A 26 6.14 -28.19 37.04
CA VAL A 26 6.14 -26.73 37.10
C VAL A 26 5.34 -26.16 35.93
N ASP A 27 5.45 -26.72 34.73
CA ASP A 27 4.65 -26.34 33.55
C ASP A 27 3.16 -26.58 33.80
N LEU A 28 2.81 -27.79 34.26
CA LEU A 28 1.42 -28.12 34.61
C LEU A 28 0.87 -27.19 35.70
N PHE A 29 1.72 -26.84 36.68
CA PHE A 29 1.35 -25.91 37.73
C PHE A 29 1.13 -24.49 37.18
N LYS A 30 2.03 -23.99 36.33
CA LYS A 30 1.91 -22.68 35.66
C LYS A 30 0.61 -22.56 34.87
N LEU A 31 0.24 -23.59 34.13
CA LEU A 31 -1.03 -23.64 33.37
C LEU A 31 -2.28 -23.61 34.27
N SER A 32 -2.14 -24.03 35.52
CA SER A 32 -3.25 -24.05 36.48
C SER A 32 -3.42 -22.72 37.23
N ILE A 33 -2.51 -21.76 37.08
CA ILE A 33 -2.57 -20.45 37.75
C ILE A 33 -3.49 -19.52 36.94
N PRO A 34 -4.63 -19.07 37.49
CA PRO A 34 -5.50 -18.12 36.80
C PRO A 34 -4.76 -16.83 36.48
N GLY A 35 -4.81 -16.42 35.20
CA GLY A 35 -4.21 -15.17 34.73
C GLY A 35 -2.70 -15.09 34.92
N SER A 36 -2.01 -16.22 35.14
CA SER A 36 -0.56 -16.27 35.36
C SER A 36 -0.08 -15.31 36.46
N ALA A 37 -0.90 -15.13 37.52
CA ALA A 37 -0.71 -14.10 38.55
C ALA A 37 0.64 -14.18 39.31
N PHE A 38 1.34 -15.30 39.25
CA PHE A 38 2.73 -15.42 39.69
C PHE A 38 3.46 -16.47 38.84
N GLY A 39 4.77 -16.31 38.71
CA GLY A 39 5.63 -17.22 37.94
C GLY A 39 6.72 -17.84 38.81
N ILE A 40 7.14 -19.05 38.45
CA ILE A 40 8.36 -19.68 38.99
C ILE A 40 9.52 -19.33 38.05
N THR A 41 10.67 -18.97 38.62
CA THR A 41 11.88 -18.60 37.89
C THR A 41 12.29 -19.68 36.87
N GLU A 42 12.81 -19.28 35.72
CA GLU A 42 13.31 -20.21 34.69
C GLU A 42 14.74 -20.71 34.94
N ASP A 43 15.32 -20.37 36.10
CA ASP A 43 16.57 -20.95 36.56
C ASP A 43 16.41 -22.47 36.68
N LYS A 44 17.20 -23.21 35.91
CA LYS A 44 17.07 -24.67 35.80
C LYS A 44 17.24 -25.39 37.14
N THR A 45 18.10 -24.88 38.02
CA THR A 45 18.38 -25.51 39.32
C THR A 45 17.21 -25.34 40.27
N ILE A 46 16.73 -24.10 40.41
CA ILE A 46 15.56 -23.74 41.23
C ILE A 46 14.33 -24.46 40.69
N ARG A 47 14.12 -24.42 39.37
CA ARG A 47 12.98 -25.04 38.72
C ARG A 47 12.95 -26.56 38.95
N SER A 48 14.10 -27.23 38.88
CA SER A 48 14.22 -28.66 39.18
C SER A 48 13.85 -28.98 40.64
N GLU A 49 14.28 -28.14 41.59
CA GLU A 49 13.93 -28.29 43.01
C GLU A 49 12.42 -28.14 43.26
N VAL A 50 11.79 -27.12 42.66
CA VAL A 50 10.35 -26.91 42.74
C VAL A 50 9.60 -28.06 42.08
N ASN A 51 10.04 -28.51 40.91
CA ASN A 51 9.47 -29.66 40.20
C ASN A 51 9.53 -30.94 41.03
N ALA A 52 10.66 -31.23 41.69
CA ALA A 52 10.80 -32.38 42.57
C ALA A 52 9.84 -32.31 43.77
N SER A 53 9.61 -31.11 44.31
CA SER A 53 8.67 -30.87 45.40
C SER A 53 7.22 -31.10 44.96
N LEU A 54 6.82 -30.52 43.82
CA LEU A 54 5.49 -30.73 43.23
C LEU A 54 5.23 -32.21 42.88
N LEU A 55 6.23 -32.90 42.33
CA LEU A 55 6.17 -34.34 42.07
C LEU A 55 5.90 -35.15 43.34
N LYS A 56 6.55 -34.81 44.46
CA LYS A 56 6.29 -35.47 45.77
C LYS A 56 4.83 -35.25 46.19
N PHE A 57 4.31 -34.04 46.07
CA PHE A 57 2.90 -33.75 46.34
C PHE A 57 1.95 -34.56 45.46
N ALA A 58 2.18 -34.57 44.14
CA ALA A 58 1.38 -35.32 43.20
C ALA A 58 1.36 -36.82 43.53
N ARG A 59 2.52 -37.40 43.91
CA ARG A 59 2.61 -38.80 44.36
C ARG A 59 1.81 -39.06 45.63
N MET A 60 1.88 -38.16 46.61
CA MET A 60 1.08 -38.27 47.85
C MET A 60 -0.42 -38.21 47.57
N VAL A 61 -0.85 -37.26 46.74
CA VAL A 61 -2.26 -37.14 46.33
C VAL A 61 -2.71 -38.42 45.62
N LYS A 62 -1.96 -38.89 44.62
CA LYS A 62 -2.24 -40.14 43.92
C LYS A 62 -2.36 -41.33 44.89
N SER A 63 -1.45 -41.43 45.86
CA SER A 63 -1.49 -42.48 46.89
C SER A 63 -2.75 -42.39 47.76
N ALA A 64 -3.15 -41.18 48.17
CA ALA A 64 -4.36 -40.97 48.96
C ALA A 64 -5.63 -41.40 48.21
N TYR A 65 -5.77 -41.02 46.93
CA TYR A 65 -6.89 -41.45 46.09
C TYR A 65 -6.90 -42.97 45.85
N ASN A 66 -5.73 -43.59 45.70
CA ASN A 66 -5.62 -45.05 45.56
C ASN A 66 -6.06 -45.80 46.82
N LYS A 67 -5.84 -45.20 48.01
CA LYS A 67 -6.24 -45.77 49.30
C LYS A 67 -7.71 -45.44 49.67
N ALA A 68 -8.33 -44.48 48.99
CA ALA A 68 -9.70 -44.07 49.26
C ALA A 68 -10.71 -45.09 48.69
N ASN A 69 -11.24 -45.94 49.57
CA ASN A 69 -12.27 -46.92 49.23
C ASN A 69 -13.67 -46.29 49.34
N GLY A 70 -14.32 -46.09 48.20
CA GLY A 70 -15.70 -45.59 48.09
C GLY A 70 -15.82 -44.13 47.68
N GLY A 71 -16.97 -43.78 47.08
CA GLY A 71 -17.19 -42.45 46.49
C GLY A 71 -17.20 -41.30 47.51
N HIS A 72 -17.64 -41.55 48.75
CA HIS A 72 -17.69 -40.52 49.79
C HIS A 72 -16.29 -40.02 50.19
N LYS A 73 -15.36 -40.95 50.44
CA LYS A 73 -13.96 -40.62 50.78
C LYS A 73 -13.22 -39.91 49.65
N ARG A 74 -13.56 -40.21 48.39
CA ARG A 74 -13.01 -39.49 47.24
C ARG A 74 -13.52 -38.05 47.18
N LYS A 75 -14.82 -37.82 47.42
CA LYS A 75 -15.39 -36.46 47.50
C LYS A 75 -14.78 -35.63 48.63
N GLU A 76 -14.44 -36.26 49.76
CA GLU A 76 -13.70 -35.59 50.84
C GLU A 76 -12.30 -35.15 50.39
N LEU A 77 -11.60 -35.99 49.60
CA LEU A 77 -10.30 -35.64 49.03
C LEU A 77 -10.38 -34.50 48.02
N ASP A 78 -11.45 -34.43 47.21
CA ASP A 78 -11.67 -33.35 46.24
C ASP A 78 -11.78 -31.97 46.91
N SER A 79 -12.25 -31.94 48.16
CA SER A 79 -12.39 -30.72 48.96
C SER A 79 -11.13 -30.37 49.75
N CYS A 80 -10.10 -31.23 49.71
CA CYS A 80 -8.92 -31.09 50.55
C CYS A 80 -7.91 -30.11 49.94
N ILE A 81 -7.60 -29.04 50.66
CA ILE A 81 -6.63 -28.03 50.23
C ILE A 81 -5.25 -28.38 50.82
N ARG A 82 -4.23 -28.41 49.96
CA ARG A 82 -2.82 -28.53 50.39
C ARG A 82 -2.11 -27.21 50.14
N ARG A 83 -1.29 -26.82 51.12
CA ARG A 83 -0.38 -25.68 51.01
C ARG A 83 1.01 -26.21 50.72
N PHE A 84 1.71 -25.54 49.82
CA PHE A 84 3.14 -25.67 49.64
C PHE A 84 3.76 -24.28 49.71
N HIS A 85 5.03 -24.22 50.06
CA HIS A 85 5.75 -22.98 50.25
C HIS A 85 6.87 -22.89 49.19
N LEU A 86 7.04 -21.69 48.64
CA LEU A 86 8.18 -21.33 47.81
C LEU A 86 8.98 -20.26 48.55
N LEU A 87 10.31 -20.34 48.46
CA LEU A 87 11.19 -19.34 49.06
C LEU A 87 11.27 -18.10 48.18
N GLU A 88 11.61 -16.97 48.80
CA GLU A 88 11.94 -15.73 48.10
C GLU A 88 13.14 -15.99 47.15
N GLY A 89 12.97 -15.65 45.87
CA GLY A 89 13.93 -15.97 44.79
C GLY A 89 13.56 -17.19 43.93
N MET A 90 12.63 -18.04 44.39
CA MET A 90 12.10 -19.14 43.55
C MET A 90 10.98 -18.69 42.60
N THR A 91 10.41 -17.51 42.86
CA THR A 91 9.37 -16.88 42.05
C THR A 91 9.93 -15.68 41.30
N ILE A 92 9.35 -15.40 40.14
CA ILE A 92 9.66 -14.20 39.38
C ILE A 92 9.22 -12.97 40.19
N SER A 93 10.06 -11.93 40.19
CA SER A 93 9.76 -10.69 40.88
C SER A 93 8.58 -9.98 40.22
N VAL A 94 7.57 -9.63 41.01
CA VAL A 94 6.42 -8.83 40.53
C VAL A 94 6.87 -7.50 39.93
N LYS A 95 7.93 -6.89 40.47
CA LYS A 95 8.47 -5.63 39.95
C LYS A 95 9.12 -5.78 38.58
N GLU A 96 9.77 -6.92 38.33
CA GLU A 96 10.37 -7.21 37.03
C GLU A 96 9.28 -7.47 35.99
N LEU A 97 8.27 -8.27 36.35
CA LEU A 97 7.10 -8.49 35.49
C LEU A 97 6.35 -7.20 35.16
N GLN A 98 6.18 -6.31 36.14
CA GLN A 98 5.57 -4.99 35.90
C GLN A 98 6.37 -4.18 34.90
N ARG A 99 7.70 -4.11 35.05
CA ARG A 99 8.57 -3.40 34.13
C ARG A 99 8.55 -4.00 32.73
N GLU A 100 8.58 -5.33 32.61
CA GLU A 100 8.47 -6.01 31.31
C GLU A 100 7.13 -5.71 30.66
N ASN A 101 6.05 -5.72 31.42
CA ASN A 101 4.72 -5.41 30.91
C ASN A 101 4.61 -3.95 30.45
N GLU A 102 5.18 -3.00 31.20
CA GLU A 102 5.30 -1.59 30.80
C GLU A 102 6.08 -1.44 29.49
N ASN A 103 7.24 -2.11 29.37
CA ASN A 103 8.02 -2.10 28.14
C ASN A 103 7.25 -2.67 26.94
N ILE A 104 6.54 -3.78 27.14
CA ILE A 104 5.72 -4.41 26.09
C ILE A 104 4.58 -3.47 25.67
N CYS A 105 3.94 -2.79 26.63
CA CYS A 105 2.91 -1.80 26.33
C CYS A 105 3.47 -0.64 25.50
N ASP A 106 4.63 -0.09 25.88
CA ASP A 106 5.29 1.00 25.16
C ASP A 106 5.71 0.57 23.73
N GLU A 107 6.22 -0.65 23.57
CA GLU A 107 6.54 -1.19 22.25
C GLU A 107 5.27 -1.35 21.40
N LEU A 108 4.19 -1.89 21.96
CA LEU A 108 2.91 -2.04 21.27
C LEU A 108 2.37 -0.69 20.79
N GLU A 109 2.49 0.36 21.61
CA GLU A 109 2.08 1.71 21.24
C GLU A 109 2.88 2.22 20.04
N LYS A 110 4.21 2.06 20.07
CA LYS A 110 5.10 2.43 18.95
C LYS A 110 4.78 1.67 17.67
N TRP A 111 4.53 0.36 17.78
CA TRP A 111 4.16 -0.47 16.63
C TRP A 111 2.82 -0.05 16.03
N LYS A 112 1.82 0.29 16.85
CA LYS A 112 0.54 0.83 16.37
C LYS A 112 0.72 2.15 15.63
N GLN A 113 1.52 3.07 16.19
CA GLN A 113 1.80 4.35 15.54
C GLN A 113 2.50 4.14 14.19
N SER A 114 3.56 3.32 14.16
CA SER A 114 4.29 3.04 12.92
C SER A 114 3.41 2.37 11.86
N TYR A 115 2.49 1.49 12.27
CA TYR A 115 1.53 0.87 11.37
C TYR A 115 0.56 1.90 10.79
N GLN A 116 0.07 2.82 11.61
CA GLN A 116 -0.80 3.89 11.17
C GLN A 116 -0.09 4.81 10.17
N ASP A 117 1.12 5.27 10.49
CA ASP A 117 1.93 6.12 9.60
C ASP A 117 2.15 5.43 8.24
N LEU A 118 2.49 4.14 8.25
CA LEU A 118 2.68 3.35 7.03
C LEU A 118 1.38 3.19 6.22
N HIS A 119 0.25 3.03 6.91
CA HIS A 119 -1.06 2.95 6.26
C HIS A 119 -1.40 4.27 5.55
N GLU A 120 -1.18 5.41 6.22
CA GLU A 120 -1.42 6.74 5.66
C GLU A 120 -0.50 7.01 4.46
N GLU A 121 0.78 6.64 4.53
CA GLU A 121 1.72 6.78 3.41
C GLU A 121 1.31 5.91 2.21
N LYS A 122 0.91 4.67 2.46
CA LYS A 122 0.39 3.77 1.42
C LYS A 122 -0.83 4.36 0.73
N GLU A 123 -1.78 4.91 1.49
CA GLU A 123 -2.99 5.51 0.94
C GLU A 123 -2.66 6.74 0.10
N LYS A 124 -1.76 7.60 0.58
CA LYS A 124 -1.26 8.75 -0.17
C LYS A 124 -0.62 8.34 -1.51
N LEU A 125 0.29 7.36 -1.49
CA LEU A 125 0.94 6.85 -2.70
C LEU A 125 -0.08 6.26 -3.69
N TYR A 126 -1.10 5.56 -3.18
CA TYR A 126 -2.15 5.02 -4.03
C TYR A 126 -2.92 6.14 -4.76
N LEU A 127 -3.28 7.22 -4.05
CA LEU A 127 -3.93 8.38 -4.64
C LEU A 127 -3.03 9.06 -5.69
N GLU A 128 -1.75 9.25 -5.39
CA GLU A 128 -0.78 9.82 -6.34
C GLU A 128 -0.67 8.99 -7.63
N ILE A 129 -0.64 7.65 -7.52
CA ILE A 129 -0.61 6.75 -8.68
C ILE A 129 -1.90 6.88 -9.51
N VAL A 130 -3.06 6.90 -8.85
CA VAL A 130 -4.36 7.05 -9.54
C VAL A 130 -4.42 8.37 -10.30
N SER A 131 -4.00 9.48 -9.67
CA SER A 131 -3.93 10.79 -10.34
C SER A 131 -2.97 10.78 -11.53
N ALA A 132 -1.78 10.19 -11.39
CA ALA A 132 -0.81 10.10 -12.48
C ALA A 132 -1.33 9.29 -13.69
N ILE A 133 -2.11 8.23 -13.44
CA ILE A 133 -2.76 7.44 -14.50
C ILE A 133 -3.79 8.31 -15.24
N GLN A 134 -4.63 9.04 -14.51
CA GLN A 134 -5.64 9.93 -15.10
C GLN A 134 -5.00 11.01 -15.97
N GLU A 135 -3.97 11.69 -15.47
CA GLU A 135 -3.23 12.71 -16.23
C GLU A 135 -2.63 12.10 -17.52
N SER A 136 -2.08 10.89 -17.45
CA SER A 136 -1.57 10.18 -18.62
C SER A 136 -2.66 9.86 -19.64
N GLU A 137 -3.85 9.47 -19.20
CA GLU A 137 -5.00 9.22 -20.09
C GLU A 137 -5.48 10.51 -20.75
N GLU A 138 -5.56 11.62 -20.02
CA GLU A 138 -5.90 12.93 -20.56
C GLU A 138 -4.89 13.38 -21.64
N ILE A 139 -3.59 13.21 -21.38
CA ILE A 139 -2.53 13.52 -22.36
C ILE A 139 -2.68 12.67 -23.62
N LYS A 140 -3.02 11.38 -23.49
CA LYS A 140 -3.27 10.51 -24.66
C LYS A 140 -4.45 11.00 -25.48
N ASN A 141 -5.57 11.32 -24.82
CA ASN A 141 -6.76 11.85 -25.50
C ASN A 141 -6.46 13.17 -26.23
N LEU A 142 -5.75 14.11 -25.58
CA LEU A 142 -5.35 15.38 -26.20
C LEU A 142 -4.43 15.18 -27.41
N ASN A 143 -3.50 14.21 -27.33
CA ASN A 143 -2.62 13.90 -28.46
C ASN A 143 -3.40 13.30 -29.64
N GLU A 144 -4.43 12.49 -29.39
CA GLU A 144 -5.29 11.95 -30.43
C GLU A 144 -6.10 13.06 -31.12
N VAL A 145 -6.72 13.95 -30.35
CA VAL A 145 -7.45 15.12 -30.89
C VAL A 145 -6.51 16.03 -31.68
N ASN A 146 -5.31 16.31 -31.17
CA ASN A 146 -4.33 17.12 -31.89
C ASN A 146 -3.93 16.49 -33.22
N LYS A 147 -3.80 15.17 -33.27
CA LYS A 147 -3.51 14.45 -34.51
C LYS A 147 -4.66 14.57 -35.51
N GLU A 148 -5.90 14.39 -35.07
CA GLU A 148 -7.07 14.57 -35.94
C GLU A 148 -7.17 16.00 -36.51
N LEU A 149 -6.86 17.01 -35.69
CA LEU A 149 -6.83 18.41 -36.14
C LEU A 149 -5.73 18.66 -37.17
N LEU A 150 -4.53 18.09 -36.97
CA LEU A 150 -3.44 18.17 -37.95
C LEU A 150 -3.83 17.49 -39.26
N ASP A 151 -4.41 16.30 -39.22
CA ASP A 151 -4.88 15.58 -40.41
C ASP A 151 -5.97 16.39 -41.15
N TYR A 152 -6.84 17.08 -40.41
CA TYR A 152 -7.84 17.96 -40.98
C TYR A 152 -7.24 19.20 -41.65
N MET A 153 -6.24 19.84 -41.02
CA MET A 153 -5.49 20.95 -41.60
C MET A 153 -4.81 20.53 -42.91
N ASP A 154 -4.12 19.40 -42.91
CA ASP A 154 -3.48 18.85 -44.11
C ASP A 154 -4.50 18.58 -45.21
N CYS A 155 -5.66 18.01 -44.88
CA CYS A 155 -6.75 17.81 -45.82
C CYS A 155 -7.29 19.12 -46.39
N LEU A 156 -7.45 20.16 -45.57
CA LEU A 156 -7.88 21.48 -46.03
C LEU A 156 -6.83 22.11 -46.95
N GLU A 157 -5.55 22.05 -46.58
CA GLU A 157 -4.45 22.57 -47.40
C GLU A 157 -4.36 21.86 -48.75
N GLN A 158 -4.51 20.53 -48.78
CA GLN A 158 -4.50 19.74 -50.00
C GLN A 158 -5.76 19.95 -50.86
N LYS A 159 -6.97 19.96 -50.27
CA LYS A 159 -8.23 20.15 -51.02
C LYS A 159 -8.35 21.54 -51.61
N HIS A 160 -7.96 22.57 -50.84
CA HIS A 160 -8.08 23.94 -51.31
C HIS A 160 -6.86 24.42 -52.08
N ASN A 161 -5.75 23.68 -52.06
CA ASN A 161 -4.49 23.98 -52.75
C ASN A 161 -4.29 25.50 -52.77
N PHE A 162 -4.08 26.10 -51.58
CA PHE A 162 -4.04 27.55 -51.32
C PHE A 162 -2.95 28.30 -52.11
N LYS A 163 -2.48 27.77 -53.23
CA LYS A 163 -1.93 28.56 -54.33
C LYS A 163 -2.96 29.59 -54.74
N ASN A 164 -2.61 30.84 -54.54
CA ASN A 164 -3.38 32.00 -54.96
C ASN A 164 -3.71 31.88 -56.47
N GLN A 165 -4.93 31.42 -56.81
CA GLN A 165 -5.36 31.23 -58.20
C GLN A 165 -5.86 32.54 -58.85
N GLY A 166 -5.85 33.64 -58.10
CA GLY A 166 -6.22 34.96 -58.59
C GLY A 166 -5.20 35.51 -59.59
N LYS A 167 -5.68 36.28 -60.56
CA LYS A 167 -4.82 37.17 -61.35
C LYS A 167 -4.26 38.24 -60.42
N ASP A 168 -3.00 38.62 -60.64
CA ASP A 168 -2.41 39.77 -59.95
C ASP A 168 -3.31 41.01 -60.12
N VAL A 169 -3.45 41.81 -59.06
CA VAL A 169 -4.28 43.02 -59.04
C VAL A 169 -3.84 43.98 -60.16
N ALA A 170 -2.56 43.95 -60.51
CA ALA A 170 -1.97 44.65 -61.65
C ALA A 170 -2.68 44.33 -62.99
N HIS A 171 -3.22 43.12 -63.16
CA HIS A 171 -3.78 42.59 -64.41
C HIS A 171 -5.31 42.53 -64.43
N VAL A 172 -5.99 43.05 -63.41
CA VAL A 172 -7.46 43.10 -63.35
C VAL A 172 -7.98 44.37 -64.01
N ALA A 173 -8.83 44.24 -65.03
CA ALA A 173 -9.34 45.37 -65.83
C ALA A 173 -10.16 46.42 -65.03
N LYS A 174 -10.71 46.06 -63.86
CA LYS A 174 -11.52 46.94 -62.99
C LYS A 174 -10.96 46.99 -61.56
N LYS A 175 -9.69 47.37 -61.42
CA LYS A 175 -8.92 47.41 -60.15
C LYS A 175 -9.70 47.98 -58.97
N SER A 176 -10.32 49.15 -59.12
CA SER A 176 -11.07 49.82 -58.04
C SER A 176 -12.26 49.00 -57.54
N ARG A 177 -13.01 48.34 -58.43
CA ARG A 177 -14.16 47.52 -58.03
C ARG A 177 -13.70 46.28 -57.26
N THR A 178 -12.66 45.62 -57.74
CA THR A 178 -12.08 44.44 -57.09
C THR A 178 -11.51 44.78 -55.72
N LEU A 179 -10.81 45.91 -55.60
CA LEU A 179 -10.29 46.40 -54.34
C LEU A 179 -11.43 46.72 -53.36
N ASN A 180 -12.51 47.34 -53.81
CA ASN A 180 -13.69 47.62 -52.98
C ASN A 180 -14.39 46.33 -52.50
N THR A 181 -14.46 45.30 -53.33
CA THR A 181 -15.01 44.00 -52.93
C THR A 181 -14.13 43.32 -51.89
N PHE A 182 -12.80 43.33 -52.08
CA PHE A 182 -11.84 42.85 -51.09
C PHE A 182 -12.01 43.62 -49.77
N MET A 183 -12.07 44.95 -49.80
CA MET A 183 -12.30 45.79 -48.63
C MET A 183 -13.61 45.45 -47.90
N SER A 184 -14.69 45.21 -48.64
CA SER A 184 -15.97 44.82 -48.04
C SER A 184 -15.89 43.46 -47.35
N GLN A 185 -15.19 42.50 -47.95
CA GLN A 185 -14.99 41.17 -47.36
C GLN A 185 -14.07 41.21 -46.14
N THR A 186 -12.98 41.98 -46.19
CA THR A 186 -12.09 42.21 -45.06
C THR A 186 -12.83 42.86 -43.90
N LYS A 187 -13.68 43.87 -44.15
CA LYS A 187 -14.52 44.49 -43.11
C LYS A 187 -15.48 43.50 -42.46
N LEU A 188 -16.07 42.59 -43.24
CA LEU A 188 -16.96 41.54 -42.72
C LEU A 188 -16.19 40.53 -41.85
N ALA A 189 -15.00 40.11 -42.30
CA ALA A 189 -14.13 39.21 -41.54
C ALA A 189 -13.65 39.86 -40.22
N LEU A 190 -13.28 41.13 -40.26
CA LEU A 190 -12.92 41.91 -39.06
C LEU A 190 -14.09 42.02 -38.09
N TRP A 191 -15.30 42.28 -38.59
CA TRP A 191 -16.51 42.30 -37.77
C TRP A 191 -16.76 40.93 -37.11
N PHE A 192 -16.61 39.84 -37.86
CA PHE A 192 -16.73 38.49 -37.33
C PHE A 192 -15.68 38.22 -36.24
N MET A 193 -14.40 38.50 -36.47
CA MET A 193 -13.33 38.33 -35.47
C MET A 193 -13.62 39.09 -34.17
N LYS A 194 -14.08 40.33 -34.29
CA LYS A 194 -14.46 41.15 -33.13
C LYS A 194 -15.60 40.53 -32.32
N SER A 195 -16.56 39.88 -32.98
CA SER A 195 -17.67 39.20 -32.27
C SER A 195 -17.23 38.00 -31.42
N PHE A 196 -16.05 37.43 -31.69
CA PHE A 196 -15.42 36.37 -30.89
C PHE A 196 -14.31 36.89 -29.97
N GLY A 197 -14.18 38.21 -29.78
CA GLY A 197 -13.20 38.80 -28.86
C GLY A 197 -11.77 38.88 -29.41
N LEU A 198 -11.57 38.70 -30.73
CA LEU A 198 -10.27 38.87 -31.38
C LEU A 198 -10.17 40.27 -31.98
N GLU A 199 -9.16 41.05 -31.56
CA GLU A 199 -8.88 42.38 -32.11
C GLU A 199 -7.69 42.32 -33.07
N LEU A 200 -7.91 42.70 -34.33
CA LEU A 200 -6.85 42.89 -35.32
C LEU A 200 -6.49 44.38 -35.39
N THR A 201 -5.24 44.72 -35.14
CA THR A 201 -4.76 46.11 -35.10
C THR A 201 -4.40 46.67 -36.46
N GLU A 202 -3.87 45.86 -37.38
CA GLU A 202 -3.52 46.29 -38.73
C GLU A 202 -3.38 45.09 -39.66
N LEU A 203 -3.91 45.21 -40.89
CA LEU A 203 -3.66 44.28 -41.99
C LEU A 203 -2.87 45.00 -43.07
N LYS A 204 -1.68 44.50 -43.44
CA LYS A 204 -0.88 45.06 -44.53
C LYS A 204 -0.82 44.08 -45.70
N ALA A 205 -1.30 44.49 -46.87
CA ALA A 205 -1.08 43.75 -48.12
C ALA A 205 0.00 44.45 -48.95
N ARG A 206 1.02 43.72 -49.38
CA ARG A 206 2.04 44.22 -50.32
C ARG A 206 1.80 43.62 -51.69
N GLU A 207 1.61 44.46 -52.69
CA GLU A 207 1.55 44.03 -54.09
C GLU A 207 2.96 43.57 -54.54
N GLN A 208 3.08 42.32 -54.98
CA GLN A 208 4.38 41.68 -55.23
C GLN A 208 5.13 42.29 -56.42
N GLN A 209 4.43 42.81 -57.44
CA GLN A 209 5.06 43.37 -58.64
C GLN A 209 5.45 44.85 -58.51
N THR A 210 4.63 45.66 -57.83
CA THR A 210 4.84 47.12 -57.72
C THR A 210 5.45 47.53 -56.38
N GLY A 211 5.44 46.64 -55.39
CA GLY A 211 5.91 46.93 -54.03
C GLY A 211 4.98 47.83 -53.20
N ILE A 212 3.82 48.22 -53.75
CA ILE A 212 2.87 49.09 -53.05
C ILE A 212 2.33 48.34 -51.83
N VAL A 213 2.49 48.96 -50.65
CA VAL A 213 1.93 48.44 -49.40
C VAL A 213 0.61 49.15 -49.14
N LEU A 214 -0.46 48.37 -49.12
CA LEU A 214 -1.77 48.78 -48.68
C LEU A 214 -1.91 48.40 -47.21
N SER A 215 -1.97 49.40 -46.33
CA SER A 215 -2.28 49.22 -44.92
C SER A 215 -3.76 49.42 -44.69
N PHE A 216 -4.39 48.50 -43.96
CA PHE A 216 -5.79 48.51 -43.61
C PHE A 216 -5.90 48.50 -42.08
N CYS A 217 -6.43 49.57 -41.52
CA CYS A 217 -6.77 49.72 -40.10
C CYS A 217 -8.28 49.56 -39.91
#